data_AF-G0JR01-F1
#
_entry.id   AF-G0JR01-F1
#
_cell.length_a   1.000
_cell.length_b   1.000
_cell.length_c   1.000
_cell.angle_alpha   90.00
_cell.angle_beta   90.00
_cell.angle_gamma   90.00
#
_symmetry.space_group_name_H-M   'P 1'
#
loop_
_entity.id
_entity.type
_entity.pdbx_description
1 polymer ?
#
loop_
_entity_poly.entity_id
_entity_poly.type
_entity_poly.pdbx_seq_one_letter_code
_entity_poly.pdbx_strand_id
1 'polypeptide(L)'
;MTTTTLPTGNAPATGADHGWRVAAIGLLAVRFVQGWIYWGGATRRFIYGPQKLNPHDHWMAYKFQTAMPGALLGTDHIVAYLLQHFYLLYAGLLIFSAIELVGGFMLLVGLYTRLAALATIGLSTVLMLLFGWQGATCIDEWTMASSNFAMGVTLLLVGSGAFSVDNWMLSRRPGLAQKTWFRWIGGSLPLPLSDAAFKKFALTLLGISVVFILSTYNYYRGSIVTPFHGGPVSPSKHHIALDHGVLSADGSVYFHAYVDAGTPATPSHVMRAVLMNSKTGQVIETWGTSVLAAMPESNFQNDFAYQQFKAGKFGLFGGVGAMATIHLPSMTAGGLLPPGQYVLSLTSVNEHVWKLPMDLEK
;
A
#
# COMPACT_ATOMS: atom_id res chain seq x y z
N MET A 1 4.07 -68.71 -25.48
CA MET A 1 3.81 -67.27 -25.73
C MET A 1 2.52 -66.92 -25.02
N THR A 2 2.64 -66.42 -23.80
CA THR A 2 1.52 -65.97 -22.97
C THR A 2 1.35 -64.48 -23.22
N THR A 3 0.31 -64.11 -23.94
CA THR A 3 -0.07 -62.72 -24.22
C THR A 3 -0.60 -62.09 -22.93
N THR A 4 0.26 -61.30 -22.29
CA THR A 4 -0.11 -60.42 -21.18
C THR A 4 -1.01 -59.32 -21.72
N THR A 5 -2.31 -59.43 -21.51
CA THR A 5 -3.26 -58.34 -21.73
C THR A 5 -3.07 -57.29 -20.62
N LEU A 6 -2.53 -56.14 -21.00
CA LEU A 6 -2.53 -54.94 -20.15
C LEU A 6 -3.97 -54.55 -19.83
N PRO A 7 -4.33 -54.24 -18.57
CA PRO A 7 -5.63 -53.67 -18.27
C PRO A 7 -5.69 -52.23 -18.80
N THR A 8 -6.44 -52.04 -19.88
CA THR A 8 -6.85 -50.74 -20.39
C THR A 8 -7.88 -50.10 -19.46
N GLY A 9 -7.40 -49.59 -18.33
CA GLY A 9 -8.18 -48.77 -17.40
C GLY A 9 -8.34 -47.34 -17.90
N ASN A 10 -8.92 -47.13 -19.09
CA ASN A 10 -9.45 -45.82 -19.49
C ASN A 10 -10.97 -45.84 -19.26
N ALA A 11 -11.38 -45.65 -18.01
CA ALA A 11 -12.72 -45.13 -17.77
C ALA A 11 -12.76 -43.73 -18.44
N PRO A 12 -13.75 -43.44 -19.31
CA PRO A 12 -13.85 -42.12 -19.90
C PRO A 12 -14.02 -41.12 -18.76
N ALA A 13 -13.05 -40.21 -18.62
CA ALA A 13 -13.17 -39.06 -17.74
C ALA A 13 -14.53 -38.42 -18.08
N THR A 14 -15.37 -38.21 -17.08
CA THR A 14 -16.69 -37.60 -17.31
C THR A 14 -16.50 -36.28 -18.06
N GLY A 15 -17.48 -35.83 -18.85
CA GLY A 15 -17.33 -34.59 -19.63
C GLY A 15 -16.89 -33.38 -18.78
N ALA A 16 -17.28 -33.35 -17.50
CA ALA A 16 -16.86 -32.36 -16.51
C ALA A 16 -15.38 -32.47 -16.11
N ASP A 17 -14.86 -33.70 -15.91
CA ASP A 17 -13.44 -33.94 -15.62
C ASP A 17 -12.55 -33.52 -16.79
N HIS A 18 -13.01 -33.76 -18.03
CA HIS A 18 -12.30 -33.32 -19.22
C HIS A 18 -12.27 -31.78 -19.32
N GLY A 19 -13.41 -31.12 -19.14
CA GLY A 19 -13.51 -29.66 -19.18
C GLY A 19 -12.61 -28.96 -18.16
N TRP A 20 -12.60 -29.43 -16.91
CA TRP A 20 -11.71 -28.90 -15.88
C TRP A 20 -10.22 -29.08 -16.22
N ARG A 21 -9.82 -30.25 -16.73
CA ARG A 21 -8.43 -30.51 -17.14
C ARG A 21 -7.98 -29.57 -18.25
N VAL A 22 -8.82 -29.37 -19.26
CA VAL A 22 -8.52 -28.44 -20.36
C VAL A 22 -8.38 -27.01 -19.84
N ALA A 23 -9.27 -26.55 -18.96
CA ALA A 23 -9.19 -25.23 -18.35
C ALA A 23 -7.89 -25.06 -17.53
N ALA A 24 -7.51 -26.06 -16.73
CA ALA A 24 -6.29 -26.03 -15.93
C ALA A 24 -5.01 -25.96 -16.79
N ILE A 25 -5.00 -26.64 -17.95
CA ILE A 25 -3.89 -26.54 -18.92
C ILE A 25 -3.85 -25.14 -19.56
N GLY A 26 -5.02 -24.60 -19.95
CA GLY A 26 -5.10 -23.24 -20.50
C GLY A 26 -4.61 -22.15 -19.54
N LEU A 27 -4.77 -22.36 -18.23
CA LEU A 27 -4.31 -21.44 -17.19
C LEU A 27 -2.85 -21.64 -16.77
N LEU A 28 -2.09 -22.50 -17.43
CA LEU A 28 -0.67 -22.72 -17.11
C LEU A 28 0.15 -21.43 -17.27
N ALA A 29 -0.10 -20.66 -18.32
CA ALA A 29 0.56 -19.37 -18.54
C ALA A 29 0.24 -18.37 -17.42
N VAL A 30 -1.03 -18.30 -17.00
CA VAL A 30 -1.48 -17.45 -15.88
C VAL A 30 -0.76 -17.84 -14.60
N ARG A 31 -0.72 -19.15 -14.28
CA ARG A 31 -0.01 -19.67 -13.10
C ARG A 31 1.47 -19.31 -13.11
N PHE A 32 2.13 -19.52 -14.24
CA PHE A 32 3.56 -19.25 -14.40
C PHE A 32 3.86 -17.76 -14.27
N VAL A 33 3.13 -16.90 -15.00
CA VAL A 33 3.36 -15.44 -14.98
C VAL A 33 3.07 -14.85 -13.61
N GLN A 34 1.98 -15.25 -12.95
CA GLN A 34 1.72 -14.81 -11.57
C GLN A 34 2.82 -15.26 -10.62
N GLY A 35 3.25 -16.52 -10.71
CA GLY A 35 4.37 -17.03 -9.91
C GLY A 35 5.66 -16.24 -10.14
N TRP A 36 5.95 -15.91 -11.41
CA TRP A 36 7.10 -15.10 -11.80
C TRP A 36 7.05 -13.68 -11.23
N ILE A 37 5.89 -13.02 -11.21
CA ILE A 37 5.74 -11.67 -10.66
C ILE A 37 6.15 -11.63 -9.19
N TYR A 38 5.62 -12.55 -8.37
CA TYR A 38 5.95 -12.60 -6.94
C TYR A 38 7.38 -13.09 -6.68
N TRP A 39 7.83 -14.13 -7.39
CA TRP A 39 9.20 -14.60 -7.32
C TRP A 39 10.21 -13.50 -7.69
N GLY A 40 9.97 -12.80 -8.80
CA GLY A 40 10.81 -11.70 -9.28
C GLY A 40 10.81 -10.52 -8.30
N GLY A 41 9.65 -10.17 -7.74
CA GLY A 41 9.52 -9.16 -6.70
C GLY A 41 10.38 -9.46 -5.46
N ALA A 42 10.30 -10.69 -4.96
CA ALA A 42 11.02 -11.10 -3.76
C ALA A 42 12.52 -11.30 -4.01
N THR A 43 12.91 -11.99 -5.09
CA THR A 43 14.33 -12.17 -5.43
C THR A 43 15.03 -10.85 -5.73
N ARG A 44 14.32 -9.85 -6.27
CA ARG A 44 14.85 -8.48 -6.39
C ARG A 44 15.19 -7.88 -5.02
N ARG A 45 14.47 -8.23 -3.95
CA ARG A 45 14.73 -7.73 -2.60
C ARG A 45 15.76 -8.58 -1.85
N PHE A 46 15.76 -9.90 -2.00
CA PHE A 46 16.67 -10.79 -1.27
C PHE A 46 18.03 -11.01 -1.96
N ILE A 47 18.08 -10.98 -3.28
CA ILE A 47 19.24 -11.43 -4.06
C ILE A 47 19.84 -10.29 -4.88
N TYR A 48 19.04 -9.67 -5.76
CA TYR A 48 19.57 -8.73 -6.76
C TYR A 48 19.66 -7.27 -6.29
N GLY A 49 18.94 -6.92 -5.23
CA GLY A 49 18.87 -5.57 -4.68
C GLY A 49 18.68 -5.57 -3.17
N PRO A 50 19.58 -6.21 -2.40
CA PRO A 50 19.46 -6.38 -0.95
C PRO A 50 19.41 -5.06 -0.18
N GLN A 51 19.89 -3.96 -0.75
CA GLN A 51 19.78 -2.62 -0.16
C GLN A 51 18.31 -2.21 0.12
N LYS A 52 17.33 -2.81 -0.58
CA LYS A 52 15.91 -2.57 -0.33
C LYS A 52 15.40 -3.16 0.99
N LEU A 53 16.12 -4.13 1.53
CA LEU A 53 15.88 -4.75 2.84
C LEU A 53 16.96 -4.33 3.85
N ASN A 54 17.85 -3.39 3.51
CA ASN A 54 18.88 -2.95 4.45
C ASN A 54 18.21 -2.20 5.62
N PRO A 55 18.32 -2.69 6.87
CA PRO A 55 17.72 -2.02 8.01
C PRO A 55 18.37 -0.66 8.31
N HIS A 56 19.59 -0.39 7.84
CA HIS A 56 20.29 0.87 8.09
C HIS A 56 19.86 2.01 7.16
N ASP A 57 19.56 1.71 5.90
CA ASP A 57 19.17 2.76 4.92
C ASP A 57 17.71 3.18 5.09
N HIS A 58 16.93 2.42 5.86
CA HIS A 58 15.51 2.63 6.12
C HIS A 58 14.64 2.87 4.88
N TRP A 59 15.12 2.50 3.69
CA TRP A 59 14.50 2.83 2.39
C TRP A 59 13.01 2.47 2.35
N MET A 60 12.66 1.31 2.90
CA MET A 60 11.29 0.85 2.92
C MET A 60 10.42 1.65 3.90
N ALA A 61 10.96 2.11 5.03
CA ALA A 61 10.21 2.93 5.97
C ALA A 61 9.80 4.27 5.34
N TYR A 62 10.69 4.91 4.57
CA TYR A 62 10.33 6.08 3.75
C TYR A 62 9.18 5.78 2.79
N LYS A 63 9.20 4.62 2.12
CA LYS A 63 8.14 4.21 1.19
C LYS A 63 6.80 4.00 1.90
N PHE A 64 6.80 3.31 3.03
CA PHE A 64 5.61 3.08 3.83
C PHE A 64 5.01 4.40 4.31
N GLN A 65 5.85 5.32 4.80
CA GLN A 65 5.38 6.63 5.26
C GLN A 65 4.76 7.44 4.11
N THR A 66 5.34 7.40 2.90
CA THR A 66 4.72 8.08 1.74
C THR A 66 3.38 7.51 1.33
N ALA A 67 3.09 6.23 1.66
CA ALA A 67 1.84 5.57 1.30
C ALA A 67 0.68 5.90 2.24
N MET A 68 0.96 6.38 3.45
CA MET A 68 -0.05 6.65 4.49
C MET A 68 -1.21 7.55 4.04
N PRO A 69 -0.98 8.75 3.45
CA PRO A 69 -2.05 9.73 3.32
C PRO A 69 -3.34 9.27 2.63
N GLY A 70 -3.24 8.47 1.56
CA GLY A 70 -4.40 7.94 0.84
C GLY A 70 -4.62 6.44 1.04
N ALA A 71 -4.04 5.86 2.09
CA ALA A 71 -4.24 4.44 2.41
C ALA A 71 -5.71 4.19 2.81
N LEU A 72 -6.28 3.07 2.37
CA LEU A 72 -7.69 2.74 2.60
C LEU A 72 -7.91 1.94 3.87
N LEU A 73 -9.14 1.97 4.41
CA LEU A 73 -9.60 1.11 5.52
C LEU A 73 -8.75 1.22 6.80
N GLY A 74 -8.22 2.41 7.11
CA GLY A 74 -7.43 2.64 8.32
C GLY A 74 -6.04 2.00 8.28
N THR A 75 -5.57 1.57 7.10
CA THR A 75 -4.25 0.96 6.95
C THR A 75 -3.12 1.96 7.20
N ASP A 76 -3.38 3.26 7.10
CA ASP A 76 -2.49 4.33 7.52
C ASP A 76 -2.13 4.23 9.01
N HIS A 77 -3.09 3.91 9.90
CA HIS A 77 -2.81 3.72 11.33
C HIS A 77 -1.91 2.51 11.60
N ILE A 78 -2.11 1.42 10.84
CA ILE A 78 -1.24 0.24 10.92
C ILE A 78 0.17 0.62 10.49
N VAL A 79 0.30 1.36 9.39
CA VAL A 79 1.60 1.83 8.89
C VAL A 79 2.27 2.79 9.90
N ALA A 80 1.53 3.74 10.48
CA ALA A 80 2.01 4.64 11.52
C ALA A 80 2.58 3.86 12.71
N TYR A 81 1.83 2.88 13.21
CA TYR A 81 2.28 2.02 14.31
C TYR A 81 3.56 1.26 13.95
N LEU A 82 3.64 0.69 12.74
CA LEU A 82 4.84 0.00 12.28
C LEU A 82 6.05 0.94 12.15
N LEU A 83 5.86 2.18 11.68
CA LEU A 83 6.95 3.17 11.56
C LEU A 83 7.50 3.60 12.92
N GLN A 84 6.66 3.62 13.96
CA GLN A 84 7.11 3.85 15.34
C GLN A 84 7.84 2.63 15.94
N HIS A 85 7.57 1.43 15.42
CA HIS A 85 8.13 0.16 15.88
C HIS A 85 8.98 -0.49 14.78
N PHE A 86 10.14 0.08 14.47
CA PHE A 86 10.95 -0.31 13.31
C PHE A 86 11.25 -1.82 13.21
N TYR A 87 11.55 -2.49 14.32
CA TYR A 87 11.81 -3.93 14.30
C TYR A 87 10.58 -4.75 13.86
N LEU A 88 9.37 -4.29 14.20
CA LEU A 88 8.13 -4.92 13.76
C LEU A 88 7.89 -4.65 12.26
N LEU A 89 8.12 -3.42 11.80
CA LEU A 89 8.07 -3.09 10.37
C LEU A 89 9.04 -3.97 9.56
N TYR A 90 10.28 -4.08 10.04
CA TYR A 90 11.33 -4.86 9.39
C TYR A 90 11.00 -6.36 9.37
N ALA A 91 10.53 -6.92 10.49
CA ALA A 91 10.07 -8.31 10.53
C ALA A 91 8.89 -8.54 9.57
N GLY A 92 7.91 -7.64 9.56
CA GLY A 92 6.77 -7.67 8.64
C GLY A 92 7.20 -7.64 7.18
N LEU A 93 8.18 -6.81 6.84
CA LEU A 93 8.76 -6.72 5.50
C LEU A 93 9.43 -8.02 5.05
N LEU A 94 10.22 -8.65 5.93
CA LEU A 94 10.88 -9.92 5.65
C LEU A 94 9.85 -11.03 5.45
N ILE A 95 8.83 -11.09 6.31
CA ILE A 95 7.74 -12.06 6.18
C ILE A 95 6.96 -11.84 4.89
N PHE A 96 6.57 -10.60 4.58
CA PHE A 96 5.86 -10.26 3.35
C PHE A 96 6.67 -10.70 2.12
N SER A 97 7.96 -10.36 2.09
CA SER A 97 8.86 -10.73 0.99
C SER A 97 9.10 -12.24 0.93
N ALA A 98 9.16 -12.94 2.06
CA ALA A 98 9.30 -14.39 2.11
C ALA A 98 8.04 -15.10 1.59
N ILE A 99 6.84 -14.59 1.92
CA ILE A 99 5.57 -15.08 1.36
C ILE A 99 5.54 -14.88 -0.17
N GLU A 100 5.97 -13.71 -0.66
CA GLU A 100 6.11 -13.49 -2.11
C GLU A 100 7.08 -14.50 -2.75
N LEU A 101 8.24 -14.75 -2.12
CA LEU A 101 9.25 -15.68 -2.65
C LEU A 101 8.71 -17.11 -2.72
N VAL A 102 8.20 -17.60 -1.59
CA VAL A 102 7.72 -18.98 -1.44
C VAL A 102 6.46 -19.18 -2.26
N GLY A 103 5.48 -18.27 -2.16
CA GLY A 103 4.25 -18.32 -2.94
C GLY A 103 4.49 -18.21 -4.44
N GLY A 104 5.40 -17.33 -4.86
CA GLY A 104 5.81 -17.20 -6.26
C GLY A 104 6.44 -18.49 -6.81
N PHE A 105 7.39 -19.07 -6.07
CA PHE A 105 8.00 -20.35 -6.41
C PHE A 105 6.98 -21.48 -6.50
N MET A 106 6.10 -21.57 -5.49
CA MET A 106 5.02 -22.55 -5.44
C MET A 106 4.10 -22.46 -6.65
N LEU A 107 3.75 -21.26 -7.12
CA LEU A 107 2.98 -21.08 -8.35
C LEU A 107 3.78 -21.47 -9.61
N LEU A 108 5.05 -21.10 -9.71
CA LEU A 108 5.91 -21.46 -10.87
C LEU A 108 5.89 -22.98 -11.11
N VAL A 109 6.17 -23.75 -10.06
CA VAL A 109 6.25 -25.22 -10.16
C VAL A 109 4.88 -25.91 -10.01
N GLY A 110 3.86 -25.20 -9.55
CA GLY A 110 2.53 -25.75 -9.24
C GLY A 110 2.54 -26.67 -8.02
N LEU A 111 3.11 -26.20 -6.90
CA LEU A 111 3.12 -26.85 -5.59
C LEU A 111 2.16 -26.13 -4.64
N TYR A 112 1.21 -26.86 -4.06
CA TYR A 112 0.09 -26.34 -3.27
C TYR A 112 -0.52 -25.07 -3.88
N THR A 113 -0.87 -25.20 -5.17
CA THR A 113 -1.20 -24.07 -6.04
C THR A 113 -2.31 -23.18 -5.49
N ARG A 114 -3.33 -23.77 -4.84
CA ARG A 114 -4.46 -23.01 -4.29
C ARG A 114 -4.07 -22.24 -3.02
N LEU A 115 -3.20 -22.81 -2.20
CA LEU A 115 -2.64 -22.10 -1.04
C LEU A 115 -1.76 -20.92 -1.48
N ALA A 116 -0.91 -21.13 -2.49
CA ALA A 116 -0.09 -20.04 -3.03
C ALA A 116 -0.95 -18.96 -3.72
N ALA A 117 -2.01 -19.36 -4.42
CA ALA A 117 -3.00 -18.44 -4.97
C ALA A 117 -3.69 -17.63 -3.86
N LEU A 118 -4.10 -18.25 -2.76
CA LEU A 118 -4.70 -17.55 -1.62
C LEU A 118 -3.74 -16.56 -0.97
N ALA A 119 -2.48 -16.95 -0.77
CA ALA A 119 -1.46 -16.05 -0.24
C ALA A 119 -1.24 -14.83 -1.15
N THR A 120 -1.16 -15.04 -2.45
CA THR A 120 -0.96 -13.96 -3.44
C THR A 120 -2.18 -13.05 -3.59
N ILE A 121 -3.41 -13.57 -3.46
CA ILE A 121 -4.63 -12.75 -3.32
C ILE A 121 -4.50 -11.80 -2.13
N GLY A 122 -4.05 -12.30 -0.96
CA GLY A 122 -3.83 -11.48 0.24
C GLY A 122 -2.79 -10.38 0.01
N LEU A 123 -1.65 -10.72 -0.61
CA LEU A 123 -0.60 -9.74 -0.96
C LEU A 123 -1.15 -8.65 -1.90
N SER A 124 -1.87 -9.03 -2.96
CA SER A 124 -2.51 -8.07 -3.87
C SER A 124 -3.50 -7.15 -3.17
N THR A 125 -4.30 -7.71 -2.25
CA THR A 125 -5.29 -6.94 -1.47
C THR A 125 -4.60 -5.83 -0.67
N VAL A 126 -3.53 -6.17 0.05
CA VAL A 126 -2.76 -5.19 0.85
C VAL A 126 -2.15 -4.11 -0.04
N LEU A 127 -1.55 -4.50 -1.17
CA LEU A 127 -0.94 -3.54 -2.11
C LEU A 127 -1.98 -2.58 -2.70
N MET A 128 -3.16 -3.07 -3.06
CA MET A 128 -4.25 -2.24 -3.58
C MET A 128 -4.72 -1.21 -2.57
N LEU A 129 -4.80 -1.58 -1.28
CA LEU A 129 -5.29 -0.68 -0.22
C LEU A 129 -4.26 0.40 0.18
N LEU A 130 -2.96 0.08 0.12
CA LEU A 130 -1.90 1.01 0.54
C LEU A 130 -1.49 1.99 -0.56
N PHE A 131 -1.32 1.50 -1.79
CA PHE A 131 -0.59 2.26 -2.82
C PHE A 131 -1.48 2.86 -3.92
N GLY A 132 -2.77 2.51 -3.99
CA GLY A 132 -3.61 2.86 -5.15
C GLY A 132 -3.82 4.36 -5.41
N TRP A 133 -3.51 5.24 -4.46
CA TRP A 133 -3.71 6.68 -4.60
C TRP A 133 -2.53 7.46 -5.21
N GLN A 134 -1.28 6.96 -5.09
CA GLN A 134 -0.01 7.69 -5.31
C GLN A 134 0.33 8.04 -6.78
N GLY A 135 -0.66 8.37 -7.62
CA GLY A 135 -0.46 8.93 -8.97
C GLY A 135 -0.52 7.91 -10.11
N ALA A 136 0.03 8.28 -11.27
CA ALA A 136 0.10 7.43 -12.47
C ALA A 136 1.06 6.24 -12.25
N THR A 137 2.20 6.52 -11.62
CA THR A 137 2.96 5.61 -10.74
C THR A 137 2.21 4.36 -10.30
N CYS A 138 1.31 4.65 -9.37
CA CYS A 138 0.70 3.67 -8.51
C CYS A 138 -0.67 3.21 -8.96
N ILE A 139 -1.23 3.83 -10.01
CA ILE A 139 -2.30 3.19 -10.76
C ILE A 139 -1.76 2.00 -11.57
N ASP A 140 -0.52 2.05 -12.05
CA ASP A 140 0.10 0.89 -12.70
C ASP A 140 0.35 -0.22 -11.68
N GLU A 141 0.80 0.14 -10.47
CA GLU A 141 0.93 -0.84 -9.37
C GLU A 141 -0.41 -1.40 -8.88
N TRP A 142 -1.46 -0.57 -8.78
CA TRP A 142 -2.80 -1.01 -8.43
C TRP A 142 -3.42 -1.89 -9.53
N THR A 143 -3.27 -1.53 -10.81
CA THR A 143 -3.81 -2.32 -11.93
C THR A 143 -3.10 -3.67 -12.01
N MET A 144 -1.78 -3.71 -11.84
CA MET A 144 -1.03 -4.96 -11.70
C MET A 144 -1.54 -5.79 -10.52
N ALA A 145 -1.73 -5.18 -9.34
CA ALA A 145 -2.23 -5.88 -8.16
C ALA A 145 -3.66 -6.42 -8.37
N SER A 146 -4.54 -5.66 -9.04
CA SER A 146 -5.91 -6.07 -9.39
C SER A 146 -5.95 -7.23 -10.38
N SER A 147 -5.04 -7.22 -11.36
CA SER A 147 -4.87 -8.34 -12.31
C SER A 147 -4.39 -9.59 -11.57
N ASN A 148 -3.35 -9.47 -10.74
CA ASN A 148 -2.85 -10.58 -9.91
C ASN A 148 -3.91 -11.10 -8.93
N PHE A 149 -4.77 -10.22 -8.40
CA PHE A 149 -5.90 -10.63 -7.56
C PHE A 149 -6.87 -11.52 -8.35
N ALA A 150 -7.28 -11.09 -9.54
CA ALA A 150 -8.19 -11.86 -10.40
C ALA A 150 -7.56 -13.19 -10.89
N MET A 151 -6.28 -13.17 -11.27
CA MET A 151 -5.52 -14.38 -11.62
C MET A 151 -5.45 -15.33 -10.42
N GLY A 152 -5.18 -14.81 -9.22
CA GLY A 152 -5.16 -15.58 -7.97
C GLY A 152 -6.51 -16.23 -7.67
N VAL A 153 -7.62 -15.48 -7.77
CA VAL A 153 -8.97 -16.03 -7.60
C VAL A 153 -9.25 -17.16 -8.60
N THR A 154 -8.81 -16.98 -9.83
CA THR A 154 -8.97 -18.00 -10.88
C THR A 154 -8.15 -19.27 -10.56
N LEU A 155 -6.90 -19.13 -10.13
CA LEU A 155 -6.04 -20.25 -9.74
C LEU A 155 -6.51 -20.95 -8.46
N LEU A 156 -7.12 -20.20 -7.52
CA LEU A 156 -7.74 -20.76 -6.32
C LEU A 156 -8.90 -21.69 -6.69
N LEU A 157 -9.70 -21.33 -7.69
CA LEU A 157 -10.81 -22.15 -8.18
C LEU A 157 -10.31 -23.35 -8.99
N VAL A 158 -9.52 -23.10 -10.03
CA VAL A 158 -9.16 -24.13 -11.02
C VAL A 158 -8.02 -25.03 -10.55
N GLY A 159 -7.01 -24.47 -9.87
CA GLY A 159 -5.79 -25.19 -9.50
C GLY A 159 -4.75 -25.20 -10.63
N SER A 160 -3.91 -26.24 -10.64
CA SER A 160 -2.71 -26.37 -11.49
C SER A 160 -2.77 -27.48 -12.54
N GLY A 161 -3.70 -28.44 -12.40
CA GLY A 161 -3.87 -29.52 -13.37
C GLY A 161 -2.63 -30.40 -13.54
N ALA A 162 -2.45 -30.92 -14.76
CA ALA A 162 -1.48 -31.99 -15.05
C ALA A 162 0.00 -31.55 -14.98
N PHE A 163 0.32 -30.32 -15.37
CA PHE A 163 1.70 -29.81 -15.45
C PHE A 163 2.10 -29.12 -14.14
N SER A 164 2.18 -29.90 -13.06
CA SER A 164 2.39 -29.37 -11.71
C SER A 164 3.08 -30.36 -10.80
N VAL A 165 3.82 -29.85 -9.81
CA VAL A 165 4.35 -30.67 -8.71
C VAL A 165 3.22 -31.31 -7.90
N ASP A 166 2.07 -30.62 -7.75
CA ASP A 166 0.86 -31.18 -7.15
C ASP A 166 0.42 -32.49 -7.85
N ASN A 167 0.50 -32.56 -9.18
CA ASN A 167 0.14 -33.75 -9.94
C ASN A 167 1.23 -34.82 -9.88
N TRP A 168 2.51 -34.42 -9.84
CA TRP A 168 3.61 -35.35 -9.59
C TRP A 168 3.54 -35.99 -8.20
N MET A 169 3.18 -35.22 -7.16
CA MET A 169 2.95 -35.75 -5.82
C MET A 169 1.79 -36.75 -5.80
N LEU A 170 0.71 -36.44 -6.52
CA LEU A 170 -0.46 -37.30 -6.65
C LEU A 170 -0.12 -38.62 -7.36
N SER A 171 0.69 -38.59 -8.42
CA SER A 171 1.10 -39.81 -9.14
C SER A 171 2.02 -40.70 -8.31
N ARG A 172 2.87 -40.11 -7.45
CA ARG A 172 3.74 -40.86 -6.53
C ARG A 172 3.01 -41.37 -5.29
N ARG A 173 1.97 -40.66 -4.83
CA ARG A 173 1.19 -40.99 -3.63
C ARG A 173 -0.31 -40.87 -3.92
N PRO A 174 -0.93 -41.88 -4.58
CA PRO A 174 -2.34 -41.82 -4.95
C PRO A 174 -3.31 -41.60 -3.77
N GLY A 175 -2.91 -42.01 -2.56
CA GLY A 175 -3.69 -41.75 -1.33
C GLY A 175 -3.94 -40.27 -1.02
N LEU A 176 -3.17 -39.34 -1.60
CA LEU A 176 -3.43 -37.90 -1.51
C LEU A 176 -4.77 -37.50 -2.15
N ALA A 177 -5.27 -38.26 -3.13
CA ALA A 177 -6.58 -38.01 -3.74
C ALA A 177 -7.73 -38.08 -2.71
N GLN A 178 -7.58 -38.89 -1.67
CA GLN A 178 -8.59 -39.09 -0.62
C GLN A 178 -8.45 -38.10 0.53
N LYS A 179 -7.40 -37.28 0.56
CA LYS A 179 -7.15 -36.32 1.63
C LYS A 179 -7.81 -34.98 1.28
N THR A 180 -8.86 -34.62 2.02
CA THR A 180 -9.61 -33.36 1.81
C THR A 180 -8.71 -32.13 1.85
N TRP A 181 -7.75 -32.07 2.77
CA TRP A 181 -6.80 -30.94 2.84
C TRP A 181 -6.01 -30.75 1.55
N PHE A 182 -5.55 -31.85 0.92
CA PHE A 182 -4.77 -31.80 -0.31
C PHE A 182 -5.61 -31.31 -1.48
N ARG A 183 -6.90 -31.67 -1.52
CA ARG A 183 -7.83 -31.17 -2.54
C ARG A 183 -8.13 -29.68 -2.40
N TRP A 184 -8.08 -29.13 -1.18
CA TRP A 184 -8.26 -27.70 -0.92
C TRP A 184 -7.01 -26.88 -1.21
N ILE A 185 -5.82 -27.36 -0.85
CA ILE A 185 -4.58 -26.57 -0.98
C ILE A 185 -3.78 -26.88 -2.24
N GLY A 186 -3.84 -28.12 -2.73
CA GLY A 186 -3.26 -28.55 -4.00
C GLY A 186 -4.10 -28.11 -5.19
N GLY A 187 -3.53 -28.15 -6.38
CA GLY A 187 -4.19 -27.78 -7.64
C GLY A 187 -4.43 -28.92 -8.63
N SER A 188 -4.02 -30.16 -8.33
CA SER A 188 -4.03 -31.28 -9.28
C SER A 188 -5.35 -32.04 -9.39
N LEU A 189 -6.34 -31.70 -8.55
CA LEU A 189 -7.69 -32.25 -8.58
C LEU A 189 -8.74 -31.13 -8.49
N PRO A 190 -9.98 -31.37 -8.94
CA PRO A 190 -11.10 -30.49 -8.67
C PRO A 190 -11.31 -30.28 -7.16
N LEU A 191 -11.82 -29.11 -6.79
CA LEU A 191 -12.24 -28.82 -5.42
C LEU A 191 -13.23 -29.91 -4.94
N PRO A 192 -13.22 -30.28 -3.64
CA PRO A 192 -14.12 -31.28 -3.08
C PRO A 192 -15.53 -30.68 -2.86
N LEU A 193 -16.12 -30.14 -3.92
CA LEU A 193 -17.43 -29.48 -3.93
C LEU A 193 -18.31 -30.12 -5.00
N SER A 194 -19.62 -30.11 -4.79
CA SER A 194 -20.58 -30.41 -5.86
C SER A 194 -20.60 -29.28 -6.90
N ASP A 195 -21.07 -29.56 -8.11
CA ASP A 195 -21.15 -28.55 -9.18
C ASP A 195 -21.95 -27.30 -8.76
N ALA A 196 -23.06 -27.49 -8.05
CA ALA A 196 -23.86 -26.38 -7.53
C ALA A 196 -23.10 -25.55 -6.47
N ALA A 197 -22.38 -26.22 -5.56
CA ALA A 197 -21.56 -25.54 -4.56
C ALA A 197 -20.36 -24.82 -5.17
N PHE A 198 -19.68 -25.45 -6.14
CA PHE A 198 -18.59 -24.84 -6.90
C PHE A 198 -19.08 -23.61 -7.67
N LYS A 199 -20.20 -23.70 -8.39
CA LYS A 199 -20.81 -22.56 -9.08
C LYS A 199 -21.11 -21.41 -8.12
N LYS A 200 -21.75 -21.70 -6.98
CA LYS A 200 -22.05 -20.67 -5.97
C LYS A 200 -20.76 -20.04 -5.42
N PHE A 201 -19.75 -20.85 -5.12
CA PHE A 201 -18.46 -20.37 -4.63
C PHE A 201 -17.75 -19.48 -5.65
N ALA A 202 -17.65 -19.93 -6.91
CA ALA A 202 -17.05 -19.16 -8.00
C ALA A 202 -17.77 -17.83 -8.24
N LEU A 203 -19.11 -17.82 -8.28
CA LEU A 203 -19.89 -16.58 -8.44
C LEU A 203 -19.76 -15.65 -7.25
N THR A 204 -19.61 -16.18 -6.04
CA THR A 204 -19.38 -15.38 -4.83
C THR A 204 -18.01 -14.71 -4.89
N LEU A 205 -16.95 -15.45 -5.24
CA LEU A 205 -15.62 -14.87 -5.40
C LEU A 205 -15.56 -13.85 -6.55
N LEU A 206 -16.29 -14.08 -7.64
CA LEU A 206 -16.45 -13.11 -8.72
C LEU A 206 -17.12 -11.83 -8.20
N GLY A 207 -18.22 -11.97 -7.46
CA GLY A 207 -18.91 -10.82 -6.86
C GLY A 207 -18.00 -10.02 -5.94
N ILE A 208 -17.27 -10.69 -5.05
CA ILE A 208 -16.26 -10.05 -4.18
C ILE A 208 -15.19 -9.35 -5.02
N SER A 209 -14.62 -10.02 -6.04
CA SER A 209 -13.60 -9.44 -6.92
C SER A 209 -14.09 -8.17 -7.61
N VAL A 210 -15.27 -8.22 -8.21
CA VAL A 210 -15.88 -7.09 -8.92
C VAL A 210 -16.13 -5.95 -7.96
N VAL A 211 -16.79 -6.21 -6.82
CA VAL A 211 -17.08 -5.17 -5.83
C VAL A 211 -15.79 -4.55 -5.30
N PHE A 212 -14.79 -5.36 -4.94
CA PHE A 212 -13.53 -4.86 -4.39
C PHE A 212 -12.74 -4.01 -5.40
N ILE A 213 -12.55 -4.51 -6.62
CA ILE A 213 -11.81 -3.82 -7.68
C ILE A 213 -12.53 -2.53 -8.09
N LEU A 214 -13.84 -2.59 -8.34
CA LEU A 214 -14.60 -1.42 -8.77
C LEU A 214 -14.74 -0.38 -7.65
N SER A 215 -14.95 -0.80 -6.40
CA SER A 215 -15.09 0.15 -5.29
C SER A 215 -13.78 0.86 -4.99
N THR A 216 -12.66 0.12 -4.95
CA THR A 216 -11.34 0.73 -4.73
C THR A 216 -10.91 1.61 -5.90
N TYR A 217 -11.18 1.20 -7.15
CA TYR A 217 -10.93 2.07 -8.30
C TYR A 217 -11.77 3.34 -8.27
N ASN A 218 -13.08 3.23 -8.02
CA ASN A 218 -13.97 4.38 -7.96
C ASN A 218 -13.56 5.32 -6.83
N TYR A 219 -13.09 4.78 -5.70
CA TYR A 219 -12.54 5.60 -4.63
C TYR A 219 -11.30 6.37 -5.07
N TYR A 220 -10.35 5.75 -5.79
CA TYR A 220 -9.12 6.41 -6.19
C TYR A 220 -9.24 7.31 -7.43
N ARG A 221 -10.19 7.05 -8.34
CA ARG A 221 -10.26 7.72 -9.65
C ARG A 221 -11.67 8.10 -10.10
N GLY A 222 -12.69 7.59 -9.44
CA GLY A 222 -14.08 7.68 -9.91
C GLY A 222 -14.33 6.88 -11.18
N SER A 223 -15.17 7.43 -12.07
CA SER A 223 -15.52 6.90 -13.40
C SER A 223 -16.30 5.58 -13.42
N ILE A 224 -16.83 5.14 -12.28
CA ILE A 224 -17.71 3.97 -12.20
C ILE A 224 -19.09 4.41 -11.72
N VAL A 225 -19.16 4.99 -10.53
CA VAL A 225 -20.39 5.56 -9.95
C VAL A 225 -20.25 7.05 -9.62
N THR A 226 -19.03 7.59 -9.58
CA THR A 226 -18.75 9.03 -9.44
C THR A 226 -18.07 9.59 -10.70
N PRO A 227 -18.13 10.91 -10.97
CA PRO A 227 -17.33 11.52 -12.03
C PRO A 227 -15.84 11.27 -11.83
N PHE A 228 -15.04 11.37 -12.89
CA PHE A 228 -13.58 11.26 -12.79
C PHE A 228 -13.02 12.29 -11.80
N HIS A 229 -12.13 11.85 -10.90
CA HIS A 229 -11.39 12.73 -10.00
C HIS A 229 -9.98 12.18 -9.75
N GLY A 230 -9.06 13.04 -9.30
CA GLY A 230 -7.66 12.68 -9.03
C GLY A 230 -7.43 11.84 -7.77
N GLY A 231 -8.48 11.24 -7.20
CA GLY A 231 -8.50 10.62 -5.87
C GLY A 231 -8.87 11.59 -4.75
N PRO A 232 -9.17 11.07 -3.55
CA PRO A 232 -9.43 11.89 -2.35
C PRO A 232 -8.15 12.59 -1.87
N VAL A 233 -7.00 11.97 -2.15
CA VAL A 233 -5.68 12.55 -1.93
C VAL A 233 -5.04 12.83 -3.28
N SER A 234 -4.59 14.07 -3.46
CA SER A 234 -3.96 14.49 -4.72
C SER A 234 -2.53 13.96 -4.83
N PRO A 235 -2.18 13.22 -5.90
CA PRO A 235 -0.81 12.75 -6.11
C PRO A 235 0.09 13.79 -6.79
N SER A 236 -0.45 14.95 -7.17
CA SER A 236 0.27 15.98 -7.93
C SER A 236 0.29 17.35 -7.26
N LYS A 237 -0.71 17.65 -6.44
CA LYS A 237 -0.79 18.90 -5.68
C LYS A 237 -0.43 18.63 -4.23
N HIS A 238 0.67 19.21 -3.76
CA HIS A 238 1.02 19.13 -2.35
C HIS A 238 -0.01 19.87 -1.50
N HIS A 239 -0.39 19.21 -0.41
CA HIS A 239 -1.21 19.76 0.65
C HIS A 239 -0.48 19.51 1.98
N ILE A 240 -0.64 20.45 2.91
CA ILE A 240 -0.15 20.32 4.27
C ILE A 240 -1.37 20.54 5.17
N ALA A 241 -1.86 19.47 5.79
CA ALA A 241 -2.83 19.56 6.86
C ALA A 241 -2.15 20.19 8.08
N LEU A 242 -2.84 21.14 8.70
CA LEU A 242 -2.38 21.86 9.89
C LEU A 242 -3.41 21.67 11.00
N ASP A 243 -2.95 21.34 12.20
CA ASP A 243 -3.78 21.22 13.39
C ASP A 243 -3.00 21.52 14.69
N HIS A 244 -3.67 21.41 15.84
CA HIS A 244 -3.09 21.68 17.18
C HIS A 244 -2.30 23.00 17.28
N GLY A 245 -2.87 24.09 16.76
CA GLY A 245 -2.24 25.40 16.75
C GLY A 245 -2.31 26.09 18.11
N VAL A 246 -1.16 26.26 18.76
CA VAL A 246 -1.01 26.98 20.04
C VAL A 246 -0.16 28.22 19.81
N LEU A 247 -0.66 29.36 20.28
CA LEU A 247 0.04 30.65 20.26
C LEU A 247 0.40 31.02 21.70
N SER A 248 1.69 31.08 21.98
CA SER A 248 2.21 31.51 23.27
C SER A 248 2.05 33.03 23.43
N ALA A 249 1.97 33.49 24.67
CA ALA A 249 1.83 34.91 24.99
C ALA A 249 2.99 35.79 24.51
N ASP A 250 4.17 35.20 24.29
CA ASP A 250 5.39 35.84 23.78
C ASP A 250 5.44 35.98 22.24
N GLY A 251 4.44 35.43 21.52
CA GLY A 251 4.37 35.43 20.06
C GLY A 251 4.96 34.19 19.40
N SER A 252 5.50 33.24 20.16
CA SER A 252 5.91 31.94 19.62
C SER A 252 4.70 31.08 19.25
N VAL A 253 4.86 30.30 18.18
CA VAL A 253 3.78 29.52 17.58
C VAL A 253 4.18 28.06 17.52
N TYR A 254 3.32 27.20 18.05
CA TYR A 254 3.40 25.75 17.90
C TYR A 254 2.23 25.28 17.06
N PHE A 255 2.48 24.38 16.11
CA PHE A 255 1.42 23.73 15.35
C PHE A 255 1.92 22.39 14.84
N HIS A 256 0.99 21.48 14.61
CA HIS A 256 1.29 20.23 13.94
C HIS A 256 1.02 20.36 12.44
N ALA A 257 1.89 19.77 11.65
CA ALA A 257 1.84 19.79 10.20
C ALA A 257 1.99 18.38 9.64
N TYR A 258 1.19 18.05 8.64
CA TYR A 258 1.21 16.77 7.94
C TYR A 258 1.16 16.97 6.42
N VAL A 259 2.18 16.51 5.69
CA VAL A 259 2.16 16.48 4.21
C VAL A 259 1.29 15.32 3.74
N ASP A 260 -0.02 15.56 3.70
CA ASP A 260 -1.08 14.59 3.43
C ASP A 260 -1.43 14.47 1.94
N ALA A 261 -0.79 15.22 1.05
CA ALA A 261 -0.92 15.05 -0.39
C ALA A 261 0.34 15.52 -1.14
N GLY A 262 0.49 15.08 -2.39
CA GLY A 262 1.52 15.54 -3.31
C GLY A 262 2.31 14.43 -3.98
N THR A 263 3.28 14.83 -4.81
CA THR A 263 4.14 13.92 -5.56
C THR A 263 5.21 13.33 -4.64
N PRO A 264 5.30 12.00 -4.44
CA PRO A 264 6.26 11.40 -3.50
C PRO A 264 7.74 11.65 -3.83
N ALA A 265 8.06 11.95 -5.10
CA ALA A 265 9.43 12.23 -5.55
C ALA A 265 9.91 13.65 -5.23
N THR A 266 9.01 14.56 -4.85
CA THR A 266 9.33 15.97 -4.62
C THR A 266 8.78 16.43 -3.27
N PRO A 267 9.58 17.08 -2.42
CA PRO A 267 9.08 17.62 -1.15
C PRO A 267 8.16 18.83 -1.35
N SER A 268 7.29 19.07 -0.39
CA SER A 268 6.54 20.32 -0.25
C SER A 268 7.42 21.34 0.47
N HIS A 269 7.43 22.60 0.01
CA HIS A 269 8.20 23.68 0.61
C HIS A 269 7.28 24.78 1.15
N VAL A 270 7.50 25.22 2.39
CA VAL A 270 6.88 26.41 3.00
C VAL A 270 7.92 27.52 2.99
N MET A 271 7.66 28.56 2.20
CA MET A 271 8.57 29.70 2.03
C MET A 271 8.23 30.87 2.94
N ARG A 272 6.98 30.95 3.42
CA ARG A 272 6.54 32.05 4.27
C ARG A 272 5.51 31.58 5.28
N ALA A 273 5.64 32.00 6.52
CA ALA A 273 4.62 31.86 7.55
C ALA A 273 4.23 33.25 8.06
N VAL A 274 2.93 33.49 8.24
CA VAL A 274 2.39 34.77 8.71
C VAL A 274 1.39 34.51 9.82
N LEU A 275 1.61 35.11 10.98
CA LEU A 275 0.60 35.18 12.04
C LEU A 275 -0.17 36.49 11.89
N MET A 276 -1.50 36.40 11.85
CA MET A 276 -2.35 37.58 11.72
C MET A 276 -3.55 37.51 12.66
N ASN A 277 -4.05 38.68 13.08
CA ASN A 277 -5.33 38.78 13.75
C ASN A 277 -6.45 38.45 12.75
N SER A 278 -7.29 37.47 13.07
CA SER A 278 -8.33 36.96 12.17
C SER A 278 -9.42 37.97 11.84
N LYS A 279 -9.62 38.99 12.68
CA LYS A 279 -10.70 39.98 12.50
C LYS A 279 -10.21 41.24 11.79
N THR A 280 -9.04 41.74 12.17
CA THR A 280 -8.50 42.99 11.62
C THR A 280 -7.63 42.76 10.38
N GLY A 281 -7.15 41.54 10.17
CA GLY A 281 -6.16 41.23 9.12
C GLY A 281 -4.77 41.81 9.42
N GLN A 282 -4.56 42.37 10.62
CA GLN A 282 -3.27 42.91 11.03
C GLN A 282 -2.26 41.78 11.15
N VAL A 283 -1.13 41.92 10.45
CA VAL A 283 0.02 41.01 10.57
C VAL A 283 0.71 41.28 11.90
N ILE A 284 0.94 40.21 12.66
CA ILE A 284 1.56 40.22 13.98
C ILE A 284 3.01 39.77 13.87
N GLU A 285 3.23 38.62 13.21
CA GLU A 285 4.54 38.03 13.00
C GLU A 285 4.68 37.57 11.55
N THR A 286 5.92 37.60 11.03
CA THR A 286 6.23 37.09 9.70
C THR A 286 7.58 36.38 9.70
N TRP A 287 7.53 35.10 9.34
CA TRP A 287 8.72 34.30 9.09
C TRP A 287 8.91 34.16 7.58
N GLY A 288 9.86 34.90 7.03
CA GLY A 288 10.25 34.81 5.63
C GLY A 288 11.14 33.60 5.34
N THR A 289 11.40 33.34 4.06
CA THR A 289 12.15 32.16 3.59
C THR A 289 13.50 32.01 4.27
N SER A 290 14.26 33.11 4.44
CA SER A 290 15.59 33.08 5.07
C SER A 290 15.53 32.67 6.54
N VAL A 291 14.50 33.12 7.27
CA VAL A 291 14.28 32.78 8.68
C VAL A 291 13.91 31.30 8.80
N LEU A 292 12.93 30.84 7.99
CA LEU A 292 12.51 29.44 7.95
C LEU A 292 13.65 28.51 7.54
N ALA A 293 14.48 28.92 6.57
CA ALA A 293 15.63 28.15 6.09
C ALA A 293 16.75 28.01 7.12
N ALA A 294 16.83 28.93 8.08
CA ALA A 294 17.84 28.94 9.14
C ALA A 294 17.35 28.31 10.45
N MET A 295 16.14 27.73 10.48
CA MET A 295 15.59 27.14 11.70
C MET A 295 16.39 25.91 12.16
N PRO A 296 16.76 25.84 13.45
CA PRO A 296 17.49 24.69 13.97
C PRO A 296 16.58 23.47 14.07
N GLU A 297 17.17 22.27 14.07
CA GLU A 297 16.42 21.00 14.11
C GLU A 297 15.55 20.86 15.37
N SER A 298 15.93 21.52 16.48
CA SER A 298 15.15 21.57 17.72
C SER A 298 13.75 22.17 17.56
N ASN A 299 13.49 22.89 16.47
CA ASN A 299 12.18 23.47 16.17
C ASN A 299 11.23 22.47 15.49
N PHE A 300 11.69 21.26 15.18
CA PHE A 300 10.90 20.21 14.54
C PHE A 300 10.86 18.96 15.42
N GLN A 301 9.73 18.75 16.09
CA GLN A 301 9.45 17.48 16.75
C GLN A 301 8.72 16.58 15.76
N ASN A 302 9.48 15.76 15.04
CA ASN A 302 8.95 14.85 14.02
C ASN A 302 8.32 13.59 14.64
N ASP A 303 7.14 13.22 14.14
CA ASP A 303 6.39 12.05 14.62
C ASP A 303 7.03 10.72 14.18
N PHE A 304 7.80 10.77 13.09
CA PHE A 304 8.51 9.63 12.51
C PHE A 304 9.98 9.96 12.22
N ALA A 305 10.83 8.94 12.27
CA ALA A 305 12.27 9.08 12.03
C ALA A 305 12.67 9.17 10.55
N TYR A 306 11.73 9.01 9.60
CA TYR A 306 12.02 8.82 8.18
C TYR A 306 11.67 10.05 7.35
N GLN A 307 10.44 10.16 6.82
CA GLN A 307 10.01 11.40 6.16
C GLN A 307 9.79 12.46 7.23
N GLN A 308 10.67 13.45 7.25
CA GLN A 308 10.72 14.48 8.28
C GLN A 308 10.49 15.86 7.69
N PHE A 309 9.89 16.74 8.49
CA PHE A 309 9.99 18.18 8.31
C PHE A 309 11.37 18.67 8.76
N LYS A 310 11.99 19.48 7.92
CA LYS A 310 13.30 20.09 8.17
C LYS A 310 13.36 21.48 7.56
N ALA A 311 14.30 22.30 8.04
CA ALA A 311 14.70 23.52 7.35
C ALA A 311 15.57 23.18 6.13
N GLY A 312 15.41 23.91 5.04
CA GLY A 312 16.19 23.78 3.81
C GLY A 312 16.33 25.10 3.09
N LYS A 313 17.04 25.09 1.95
CA LYS A 313 17.39 26.31 1.19
C LYS A 313 16.19 27.21 0.85
N PHE A 314 15.00 26.63 0.72
CA PHE A 314 13.77 27.34 0.34
C PHE A 314 12.73 27.36 1.46
N GLY A 315 13.18 27.50 2.72
CA GLY A 315 12.32 27.52 3.90
C GLY A 315 12.14 26.14 4.52
N LEU A 316 10.96 25.86 5.07
CA LEU A 316 10.68 24.52 5.62
C LEU A 316 10.34 23.57 4.48
N PHE A 317 10.70 22.30 4.62
CA PHE A 317 10.26 21.29 3.67
C PHE A 317 9.94 19.96 4.34
N GLY A 318 9.03 19.21 3.72
CA GLY A 318 8.66 17.86 4.14
C GLY A 318 8.31 17.01 2.92
N GLY A 319 8.76 15.75 2.91
CA GLY A 319 8.30 14.76 1.94
C GLY A 319 6.84 14.38 2.18
N VAL A 320 6.18 13.76 1.20
CA VAL A 320 4.84 13.19 1.39
C VAL A 320 4.88 12.18 2.54
N GLY A 321 3.93 12.29 3.47
CA GLY A 321 3.92 11.49 4.70
C GLY A 321 4.67 12.13 5.87
N ALA A 322 5.45 13.20 5.66
CA ALA A 322 6.16 13.88 6.75
C ALA A 322 5.16 14.54 7.71
N MET A 323 5.42 14.37 9.00
CA MET A 323 4.52 14.78 10.07
C MET A 323 5.34 15.26 11.27
N ALA A 324 5.05 16.46 11.76
CA ALA A 324 5.79 17.05 12.87
C ALA A 324 5.01 18.14 13.60
N THR A 325 5.29 18.30 14.88
CA THR A 325 5.04 19.55 15.60
C THR A 325 6.18 20.54 15.32
N ILE A 326 5.82 21.70 14.78
CA ILE A 326 6.75 22.76 14.37
C ILE A 326 6.61 23.94 15.32
N HIS A 327 7.74 24.43 15.81
CA HIS A 327 7.84 25.62 16.63
C HIS A 327 8.42 26.78 15.81
N LEU A 328 7.68 27.87 15.67
CA LEU A 328 8.19 29.13 15.12
C LEU A 328 8.44 30.09 16.30
N PRO A 329 9.69 30.52 16.53
CA PRO A 329 10.00 31.43 17.62
C PRO A 329 9.47 32.83 17.31
N SER A 330 9.12 33.58 18.36
CA SER A 330 8.75 34.99 18.22
C SER A 330 9.89 35.80 17.60
N MET A 331 9.60 36.66 16.62
CA MET A 331 10.59 37.57 16.03
C MET A 331 10.62 38.92 16.74
N THR A 332 9.56 39.24 17.50
CA THR A 332 9.42 40.53 18.19
C THR A 332 9.69 40.37 19.68
N ALA A 333 10.84 40.88 20.14
CA ALA A 333 11.17 40.84 21.56
C ALA A 333 10.29 41.81 22.37
N GLY A 334 9.53 41.28 23.35
CA GLY A 334 9.06 42.05 24.51
C GLY A 334 7.63 42.59 24.50
N GLY A 335 6.71 42.06 23.68
CA GLY A 335 5.29 42.44 23.72
C GLY A 335 4.37 41.27 24.07
N LEU A 336 3.55 41.41 25.12
CA LEU A 336 2.40 40.52 25.34
C LEU A 336 1.39 40.71 24.22
N LEU A 337 0.97 39.62 23.60
CA LEU A 337 -0.06 39.66 22.58
C LEU A 337 -1.40 40.12 23.18
N PRO A 338 -2.14 41.03 22.51
CA PRO A 338 -3.46 41.41 22.98
C PRO A 338 -4.41 40.20 22.91
N PRO A 339 -5.46 40.13 23.75
CA PRO A 339 -6.49 39.11 23.60
C PRO A 339 -7.12 39.19 22.21
N GLY A 340 -7.16 38.07 21.49
CA GLY A 340 -7.62 38.07 20.10
C GLY A 340 -7.79 36.67 19.52
N GLN A 341 -8.40 36.61 18.35
CA GLN A 341 -8.42 35.42 17.51
C GLN A 341 -7.32 35.55 16.47
N TYR A 342 -6.46 34.56 16.40
CA TYR A 342 -5.29 34.56 15.55
C TYR A 342 -5.35 33.43 14.53
N VAL A 343 -4.75 33.65 13.38
CA VAL A 343 -4.62 32.64 12.32
C VAL A 343 -3.16 32.62 11.86
N LEU A 344 -2.59 31.44 11.83
CA LEU A 344 -1.34 31.16 11.15
C LEU A 344 -1.64 30.85 9.68
N SER A 345 -0.86 31.43 8.78
CA SER A 345 -0.95 31.19 7.34
C SER A 345 0.42 30.79 6.79
N LEU A 346 0.51 29.59 6.23
CA LEU A 346 1.70 29.08 5.56
C LEU A 346 1.53 29.24 4.05
N THR A 347 2.57 29.74 3.37
CA THR A 347 2.60 29.88 1.91
C THR A 347 3.68 28.99 1.31
N SER A 348 3.32 28.23 0.30
CA SER A 348 4.23 27.34 -0.41
C SER A 348 5.00 28.02 -1.53
N VAL A 349 5.99 27.32 -2.08
CA VAL A 349 6.71 27.75 -3.31
C VAL A 349 5.79 27.89 -4.52
N ASN A 350 4.67 27.17 -4.55
CA ASN A 350 3.66 27.23 -5.61
C ASN A 350 2.49 28.17 -5.24
N GLU A 351 2.71 29.08 -4.28
CA GLU A 351 1.71 30.04 -3.78
C GLU A 351 0.45 29.43 -3.15
N HIS A 352 0.46 28.12 -2.86
CA HIS A 352 -0.60 27.50 -2.07
C HIS A 352 -0.57 28.05 -0.64
N VAL A 353 -1.75 28.35 -0.11
CA VAL A 353 -1.90 28.91 1.23
C VAL A 353 -2.68 27.94 2.11
N TRP A 354 -2.10 27.57 3.25
CA TRP A 354 -2.73 26.76 4.29
C TRP A 354 -2.92 27.62 5.54
N LYS A 355 -4.08 27.53 6.18
CA LYS A 355 -4.43 28.36 7.33
C LYS A 355 -4.83 27.50 8.51
N LEU A 356 -4.44 27.93 9.71
CA LEU A 356 -4.75 27.28 10.98
C LEU A 356 -5.18 28.35 11.99
N PRO A 357 -6.39 28.28 12.57
CA PRO A 357 -6.74 29.05 13.74
C PRO A 357 -5.82 28.71 14.91
N MET A 358 -5.40 29.73 15.66
CA MET A 358 -4.47 29.59 16.77
C MET A 358 -5.19 29.82 18.09
N ASP A 359 -4.99 28.90 19.03
CA ASP A 359 -5.45 29.04 20.41
C ASP A 359 -4.40 29.78 21.23
N LEU A 360 -4.75 30.97 21.71
CA LEU A 360 -3.88 31.75 22.59
C LEU A 360 -3.79 31.05 23.95
N GLU A 361 -2.58 30.65 24.34
CA GLU A 361 -2.31 30.08 25.65
C GLU A 361 -2.53 31.16 26.71
N LYS A 362 -3.28 30.81 27.77
CA LYS A 362 -3.77 31.78 28.77
C LYS A 362 -2.72 32.15 29.81
#